data_AF-A0A452Z4V4-F1
#
_entry.id   AF-A0A452Z4V4-F1
#
_cell.length_a   1.000
_cell.length_b   1.000
_cell.length_c   1.000
_cell.angle_alpha   90.00
_cell.angle_beta   90.00
_cell.angle_gamma   90.00
#
_symmetry.space_group_name_H-M   'P 1'
#
loop_
_entity.id
_entity.type
_entity.pdbx_description
1 polymer ?
#
loop_
_entity_poly.entity_id
_entity_poly.type
_entity_poly.pdbx_seq_one_letter_code
_entity_poly.pdbx_strand_id
1 'polypeptide(L)'
;MADKIAFAFRLYDLRGTGSIEREELKEMVLAILNESDLLLSDDAVEQIVDQTFKQADLNSDGRIDPDEWKEFASKNPALLKNMTLPYLKDITMSFPSFVVYSGAGDEEL
;
A
#
# COMPACT_ATOMS: atom_id res chain seq x y z
N MET A 1 -4.03 -15.82 -2.27
CA MET A 1 -2.91 -14.89 -2.52
C MET A 1 -3.13 -14.13 -3.82
N ALA A 2 -3.47 -14.82 -4.90
CA ALA A 2 -3.86 -14.20 -6.18
C ALA A 2 -4.95 -13.11 -6.04
N ASP A 3 -6.01 -13.37 -5.26
CA ASP A 3 -7.07 -12.36 -5.06
C ASP A 3 -6.57 -11.11 -4.33
N LYS A 4 -5.64 -11.26 -3.38
CA LYS A 4 -5.02 -10.13 -2.67
C LYS A 4 -4.12 -9.32 -3.60
N ILE A 5 -3.36 -9.99 -4.46
CA ILE A 5 -2.50 -9.35 -5.46
C ILE A 5 -3.36 -8.55 -6.44
N ALA A 6 -4.43 -9.14 -6.97
CA ALA A 6 -5.34 -8.48 -7.91
C ALA A 6 -6.14 -7.34 -7.24
N PHE A 7 -6.53 -7.52 -5.98
CA PHE A 7 -7.17 -6.45 -5.21
C PHE A 7 -6.21 -5.29 -4.93
N ALA A 8 -4.99 -5.58 -4.49
CA ALA A 8 -3.97 -4.56 -4.24
C ALA A 8 -3.61 -3.78 -5.50
N PHE A 9 -3.50 -4.46 -6.65
CA PHE A 9 -3.28 -3.80 -7.94
C PHE A 9 -4.34 -2.73 -8.21
N ARG A 10 -5.62 -3.10 -8.11
CA ARG A 10 -6.74 -2.17 -8.32
C ARG A 10 -6.83 -1.08 -7.25
N LEU A 11 -6.30 -1.32 -6.06
CA LEU A 11 -6.27 -0.34 -4.99
C LEU A 11 -5.22 0.74 -5.26
N TYR A 12 -4.08 0.37 -5.83
CA TYR A 12 -2.96 1.27 -6.08
C TYR A 12 -2.99 1.92 -7.47
N ASP A 13 -3.69 1.36 -8.46
CA ASP A 13 -4.07 2.06 -9.69
C ASP A 13 -5.16 3.11 -9.37
N LEU A 14 -4.76 4.18 -8.69
CA LEU A 14 -5.63 5.25 -8.18
C LEU A 14 -6.39 5.94 -9.31
N ARG A 15 -5.76 6.03 -10.49
CA ARG A 15 -6.32 6.69 -11.68
C ARG A 15 -7.13 5.74 -12.56
N GLY A 16 -7.09 4.44 -12.31
CA GLY A 16 -7.79 3.42 -13.12
C GLY A 16 -7.25 3.32 -14.55
N THR A 17 -5.94 3.55 -14.73
CA THR A 17 -5.28 3.53 -16.04
C THR A 17 -5.02 2.11 -16.54
N GLY A 18 -5.15 1.10 -15.68
CA GLY A 18 -4.82 -0.29 -15.97
C GLY A 18 -3.35 -0.62 -15.74
N SER A 19 -2.57 0.31 -15.20
CA SER A 19 -1.15 0.20 -14.88
C SER A 19 -0.82 1.04 -13.65
N ILE A 20 0.21 0.69 -12.89
CA ILE A 20 0.66 1.54 -11.76
C ILE A 20 1.75 2.47 -12.26
N GLU A 21 1.49 3.78 -12.22
CA GLU A 21 2.45 4.83 -12.56
C GLU A 21 3.40 5.12 -11.38
N ARG A 22 4.51 5.82 -11.64
CA ARG A 22 5.53 6.13 -10.63
C ARG A 22 4.96 6.93 -9.46
N GLU A 23 4.08 7.88 -9.74
CA GLU A 23 3.41 8.72 -8.74
C GLU A 23 2.51 7.86 -7.84
N GLU A 24 1.79 6.91 -8.40
CA GLU A 24 0.93 5.99 -7.67
C GLU A 24 1.75 5.05 -6.77
N LEU A 25 2.91 4.60 -7.26
CA LEU A 25 3.86 3.83 -6.46
C LEU A 25 4.41 4.66 -5.30
N LYS A 26 4.69 5.96 -5.49
CA LYS A 26 5.15 6.85 -4.42
C LYS A 26 4.11 6.97 -3.31
N GLU A 27 2.84 7.18 -3.66
CA GLU A 27 1.74 7.22 -2.69
C GLU A 27 1.62 5.91 -1.90
N MET A 28 1.76 4.76 -2.57
CA MET A 28 1.81 3.45 -1.91
C MET A 28 2.95 3.36 -0.90
N VAL A 29 4.18 3.74 -1.28
CA VAL A 29 5.35 3.69 -0.39
C VAL A 29 5.15 4.58 0.83
N LEU A 30 4.62 5.79 0.64
CA LEU A 30 4.31 6.72 1.73
C LEU A 30 3.27 6.13 2.69
N ALA A 31 2.21 5.50 2.18
CA ALA A 31 1.20 4.85 3.00
C ALA A 31 1.78 3.72 3.87
N ILE A 32 2.64 2.87 3.29
CA ILE A 32 3.28 1.76 4.01
C ILE A 32 4.23 2.26 5.10
N LEU A 33 5.00 3.32 4.81
CA LEU A 33 5.90 3.94 5.78
C LEU A 33 5.13 4.58 6.94
N ASN A 34 4.03 5.28 6.63
CA ASN A 34 3.16 5.88 7.64
C ASN A 34 2.48 4.82 8.52
N GLU A 35 2.01 3.70 7.95
CA GLU A 35 1.47 2.57 8.74
C GLU A 35 2.53 1.92 9.65
N SER A 36 3.81 2.07 9.32
CA SER A 36 4.92 1.50 10.09
C SER A 36 5.55 2.51 11.07
N ASP A 37 4.94 3.69 11.24
CA ASP A 37 5.48 4.83 12.02
C ASP A 37 6.91 5.23 11.60
N LEU A 38 7.25 5.04 10.32
CA LEU A 38 8.55 5.37 9.75
C LEU A 38 8.48 6.71 9.00
N LEU A 39 9.18 7.72 9.52
CA LEU A 39 9.36 9.01 8.84
C LEU A 39 10.72 9.03 8.16
N LEU A 40 10.71 9.05 6.82
CA LEU A 40 11.90 9.18 5.99
C LEU A 40 11.93 10.55 5.30
N SER A 41 13.13 11.02 4.93
CA SER A 41 13.26 12.21 4.09
C SER A 41 12.71 11.96 2.69
N ASP A 42 12.26 13.01 1.99
CA ASP A 42 11.73 12.90 0.62
C ASP A 42 12.77 12.27 -0.33
N ASP A 43 14.07 12.61 -0.19
CA ASP A 43 15.15 11.99 -0.96
C ASP A 43 15.24 10.46 -0.74
N ALA A 44 15.05 10.00 0.50
CA ALA A 44 15.08 8.57 0.81
C ALA A 44 13.85 7.85 0.25
N VAL A 45 12.69 8.50 0.30
CA VAL A 45 11.46 7.98 -0.33
C VAL A 45 11.64 7.87 -1.85
N GLU A 46 12.18 8.92 -2.50
CA GLU A 46 12.46 8.90 -3.94
C GLU A 46 13.42 7.78 -4.33
N GLN A 47 14.47 7.54 -3.53
CA GLN A 47 15.38 6.42 -3.76
C GLN A 47 14.68 5.07 -3.64
N ILE A 48 13.82 4.88 -2.64
CA ILE A 48 13.05 3.65 -2.48
C ILE A 48 12.10 3.46 -3.66
N VAL A 49 11.38 4.50 -4.06
CA VAL A 49 10.48 4.46 -5.22
C VAL A 49 11.25 4.10 -6.47
N ASP A 50 12.38 4.74 -6.74
CA ASP A 50 13.20 4.48 -7.93
C ASP A 50 13.74 3.05 -7.97
N GLN A 51 14.24 2.53 -6.85
CA GLN A 51 14.72 1.15 -6.74
C GLN A 51 13.60 0.13 -6.88
N THR A 52 12.44 0.42 -6.29
CA THR A 52 11.23 -0.43 -6.37
C THR A 52 10.72 -0.47 -7.80
N PHE A 53 10.64 0.69 -8.45
CA PHE A 53 10.21 0.84 -9.83
C PHE A 53 11.11 0.02 -10.76
N LYS A 54 12.43 0.17 -10.65
CA LYS A 54 13.41 -0.61 -11.42
C LYS A 54 13.34 -2.13 -11.22
N GLN A 55 12.82 -2.58 -10.08
CA GLN A 55 12.65 -4.01 -9.80
C GLN A 55 11.31 -4.56 -10.30
N ALA A 56 10.29 -3.71 -10.36
CA ALA A 56 8.93 -4.07 -10.75
C ALA A 56 8.71 -3.92 -12.26
N ASP A 57 9.14 -2.80 -12.85
CA ASP A 57 9.10 -2.51 -14.28
C ASP A 57 10.20 -3.29 -15.01
N LEU A 58 9.85 -4.48 -15.50
CA LEU A 58 10.78 -5.40 -16.16
C LEU A 58 10.99 -5.02 -17.63
N ASN A 59 9.98 -4.42 -18.25
CA ASN A 59 10.00 -4.02 -19.65
C ASN A 59 10.58 -2.60 -19.87
N SER A 60 10.77 -1.83 -18.79
CA SER A 60 11.25 -0.45 -18.76
C SER A 60 10.37 0.54 -19.55
N ASP A 61 9.06 0.32 -19.57
CA ASP A 61 8.08 1.19 -20.25
C ASP A 61 7.62 2.37 -19.38
N GLY A 62 8.07 2.43 -18.12
CA GLY A 62 7.71 3.50 -17.19
C GLY A 62 6.37 3.28 -16.50
N ARG A 63 5.81 2.07 -16.56
CA ARG A 63 4.56 1.65 -15.92
C ARG A 63 4.73 0.22 -15.37
N ILE A 64 3.88 -0.16 -14.42
CA ILE A 64 3.86 -1.54 -13.90
C ILE A 64 2.55 -2.18 -14.31
N ASP A 65 2.65 -3.19 -15.16
CA ASP A 65 1.50 -3.94 -15.65
C ASP A 65 1.00 -4.99 -14.63
N PRO A 66 -0.22 -5.53 -14.79
CA PRO A 66 -0.76 -6.54 -13.87
C PRO A 66 0.12 -7.79 -13.72
N ASP A 67 0.79 -8.22 -14.79
CA ASP A 67 1.68 -9.38 -14.79
C ASP A 67 2.98 -9.10 -14.03
N GLU A 68 3.57 -7.92 -14.25
CA GLU A 68 4.76 -7.45 -13.53
C GLU A 68 4.48 -7.26 -12.04
N TRP A 69 3.34 -6.62 -11.72
CA TRP A 69 2.86 -6.50 -10.34
C TRP A 69 2.70 -7.87 -9.67
N LYS A 70 2.13 -8.84 -10.38
CA LYS A 70 1.93 -10.19 -9.85
C LYS A 70 3.25 -10.88 -9.56
N GLU A 71 4.24 -10.76 -10.42
CA GLU A 71 5.58 -11.30 -10.17
C GLU A 71 6.24 -10.59 -8.97
N PHE A 72 6.17 -9.27 -8.94
CA PHE A 72 6.76 -8.44 -7.90
C PHE A 72 6.15 -8.71 -6.51
N ALA A 73 4.82 -8.72 -6.41
CA ALA A 73 4.09 -9.00 -5.17
C ALA A 73 4.27 -10.45 -4.69
N SER A 74 4.49 -11.39 -5.61
CA SER A 74 4.78 -12.79 -5.26
C SER A 74 6.18 -12.95 -4.66
N LYS A 75 7.17 -12.16 -5.12
CA LYS A 75 8.52 -12.10 -4.54
C LYS A 75 8.56 -11.35 -3.20
N ASN A 76 7.66 -10.38 -3.02
CA ASN A 76 7.63 -9.49 -1.87
C ASN A 76 6.28 -9.57 -1.11
N PRO A 77 6.00 -10.67 -0.40
CA PRO A 77 4.72 -10.86 0.29
C PRO A 77 4.46 -9.84 1.41
N ALA A 78 5.51 -9.17 1.92
CA ALA A 78 5.39 -8.11 2.92
C ALA A 78 4.59 -6.89 2.40
N LEU A 79 4.59 -6.63 1.08
CA LEU A 79 3.82 -5.55 0.47
C LEU A 79 2.30 -5.72 0.62
N LEU A 80 1.84 -6.95 0.83
CA LEU A 80 0.42 -7.30 0.99
C LEU A 80 0.01 -7.42 2.46
N LYS A 81 0.88 -7.00 3.40
CA LYS A 81 0.60 -7.09 4.84
C LYS A 81 -0.62 -6.24 5.21
N ASN A 82 -0.73 -5.03 4.66
CA ASN A 82 -1.87 -4.12 4.85
C ASN A 82 -3.17 -4.64 4.20
N MET A 83 -3.08 -5.59 3.27
CA MET A 83 -4.24 -6.27 2.67
C MET A 83 -4.83 -7.37 3.57
N THR A 84 -4.42 -7.43 4.83
CA THR A 84 -4.86 -8.46 5.78
C THR A 84 -5.20 -7.84 7.12
N LEU A 85 -6.44 -8.02 7.56
CA LEU A 85 -6.91 -7.64 8.89
C LEU A 85 -7.01 -8.90 9.76
N PRO A 86 -6.05 -9.16 10.67
CA PRO A 86 -5.98 -10.43 11.41
C PRO A 86 -7.23 -10.72 12.25
N TYR A 87 -7.83 -9.68 12.81
CA TYR A 87 -9.03 -9.77 13.66
C TYR A 87 -10.28 -10.24 12.92
N LEU A 88 -10.28 -10.27 11.58
CA LEU A 88 -11.38 -10.87 10.82
C LEU A 88 -11.49 -12.39 11.04
N LYS A 89 -10.42 -13.06 11.49
CA LYS A 89 -10.47 -14.48 11.83
C LYS A 89 -11.36 -14.77 13.04
N ASP A 90 -11.42 -13.84 13.98
CA ASP A 90 -12.07 -14.01 15.26
C ASP A 90 -13.37 -13.19 15.37
N ILE A 91 -13.88 -12.65 14.24
CA ILE A 91 -15.05 -11.76 14.24
C ILE A 91 -16.32 -12.44 14.76
N THR A 92 -16.43 -13.76 14.60
CA THR A 92 -17.56 -14.56 15.15
C THR A 92 -17.44 -14.79 16.65
N MET A 93 -16.28 -14.46 17.25
CA MET A 93 -15.96 -14.70 18.67
C MET A 93 -15.76 -13.38 19.44
N SER A 94 -15.33 -12.31 18.76
CA SER A 94 -15.13 -10.99 19.35
C SER A 94 -15.21 -9.90 18.28
N PHE A 95 -16.00 -8.86 18.54
CA PHE A 95 -16.07 -7.70 17.66
C PHE A 95 -15.14 -6.60 18.17
N PRO A 96 -14.22 -6.06 17.36
CA PRO A 96 -13.38 -4.94 17.76
C PRO A 96 -14.24 -3.72 18.11
N SER A 97 -13.92 -3.04 19.21
CA SER A 97 -14.56 -1.76 19.53
C SER A 97 -14.00 -0.67 18.61
N PHE A 98 -14.85 -0.06 17.79
CA PHE A 98 -14.50 1.12 17.02
C PHE A 98 -15.02 2.36 17.77
N VAL A 99 -14.11 3.06 18.45
CA VAL A 99 -14.43 4.34 19.09
C VAL A 99 -13.88 5.45 18.20
N VAL A 100 -14.77 6.21 17.57
CA VAL A 100 -14.40 7.38 16.78
C VAL A 100 -14.19 8.54 17.75
N TYR A 101 -12.93 8.93 17.96
CA TYR A 101 -12.63 10.18 18.64
C TYR A 101 -12.80 11.31 17.64
N SER A 102 -13.97 11.95 17.63
CA SER A 102 -14.13 13.25 16.97
C SER A 102 -13.26 14.25 17.72
N GLY A 103 -12.18 14.73 17.09
CA GLY A 103 -11.27 15.74 17.64
C GLY A 103 -11.91 17.13 17.79
N ALA A 104 -13.16 17.21 18.25
CA ALA A 104 -13.66 18.40 18.92
C ALA A 104 -13.10 18.33 20.35
N GLY A 105 -11.87 18.81 20.51
CA GLY A 105 -11.41 19.20 21.83
C GLY A 105 -12.39 20.25 22.34
N ASP A 106 -13.02 19.99 23.48
CA ASP A 106 -13.48 21.04 24.35
C ASP A 106 -12.26 21.90 24.69
N GLU A 107 -12.04 22.97 23.92
CA GLU A 107 -11.30 24.13 24.39
C GLU A 107 -12.18 24.78 25.47
N GLU A 108 -12.13 24.22 26.68
CA GLU A 108 -12.61 24.93 27.88
C GLU A 108 -11.73 26.18 28.08
N LEU A 109 -12.43 27.31 28.08
CA LEU A 109 -11.98 28.69 28.32
C LEU A 109 -11.25 28.88 29.65
#